data_AF-A6US07-F1
#
_entry.id   AF-A6US07-F1
#
_cell.length_a   1.000
_cell.length_b   1.000
_cell.length_c   1.000
_cell.angle_alpha   90.00
_cell.angle_beta   90.00
_cell.angle_gamma   90.00
#
_symmetry.space_group_name_H-M   'P 1'
#
loop_
_entity.id
_entity.type
_entity.pdbx_description
1 polymer ?
#
loop_
_entity_poly.entity_id
_entity_poly.type
_entity_poly.pdbx_seq_one_letter_code
_entity_poly.pdbx_strand_id
1 'polypeptide(L)'
;MKDINNIIAVDDKTIINSMERVFKEELTEMEEELKILYAKYDVNNSKLVLDKVSAGIYIGEEILKDLEDMEYFEENIEKLRAYLRDLAMKKI
;
A
#
# COMPACT_ATOMS: atom_id res chain seq x y z
N MET A 1 -23.47 14.12 -41.58
CA MET A 1 -22.58 13.68 -40.49
C MET A 1 -23.25 14.06 -39.18
N LYS A 2 -23.58 13.09 -38.32
CA LYS A 2 -24.06 13.35 -36.96
C LYS A 2 -22.84 13.24 -36.05
N ASP A 3 -22.35 14.38 -35.57
CA ASP A 3 -21.35 14.42 -34.52
C ASP A 3 -21.98 13.94 -33.22
N ILE A 4 -21.71 12.68 -32.88
CA ILE A 4 -22.06 12.12 -31.59
C ILE A 4 -20.94 12.53 -30.63
N ASN A 5 -21.04 13.75 -30.10
CA ASN A 5 -20.33 14.13 -28.88
C ASN A 5 -20.93 13.31 -27.73
N ASN A 6 -20.50 12.06 -27.59
CA ASN A 6 -20.76 11.24 -26.40
C ASN A 6 -19.89 11.78 -25.25
N ILE A 7 -20.28 12.94 -24.71
CA ILE A 7 -19.79 13.39 -23.42
C ILE A 7 -20.49 12.51 -22.39
N ILE A 8 -19.80 11.46 -21.94
CA ILE A 8 -20.24 10.64 -20.82
C ILE A 8 -20.13 11.53 -19.58
N ALA A 9 -21.27 11.96 -19.03
CA ALA A 9 -21.29 12.58 -17.72
C ALA A 9 -20.92 11.52 -16.69
N VAL A 10 -19.68 11.56 -16.21
CA VAL A 10 -19.21 10.70 -15.12
C VAL A 10 -19.67 11.35 -13.82
N ASP A 11 -20.51 10.65 -13.07
CA ASP A 11 -20.93 11.12 -11.76
C ASP A 11 -19.81 10.94 -10.73
N ASP A 12 -19.75 11.84 -9.74
CA ASP A 12 -18.71 11.82 -8.70
C ASP A 12 -18.69 10.50 -7.91
N LYS A 13 -19.82 9.80 -7.81
CA LYS A 13 -19.91 8.51 -7.09
C LYS A 13 -19.20 7.41 -7.88
N THR A 14 -19.27 7.43 -9.20
CA THR A 14 -18.52 6.53 -10.09
C THR A 14 -17.02 6.77 -9.95
N ILE A 15 -16.57 8.04 -9.90
CA ILE A 15 -15.16 8.38 -9.67
C ILE A 15 -14.69 7.85 -8.31
N ILE A 16 -15.44 8.12 -7.25
CA ILE A 16 -15.10 7.69 -5.88
C ILE A 16 -15.04 6.16 -5.79
N ASN A 17 -15.96 5.44 -6.43
CA ASN A 17 -15.96 3.97 -6.44
C ASN A 17 -14.74 3.40 -7.18
N SER A 18 -14.36 4.00 -8.31
CA SER A 18 -13.15 3.60 -9.04
C SER A 18 -11.88 3.84 -8.21
N MET A 19 -11.77 4.98 -7.54
CA MET A 19 -10.63 5.28 -6.65
C MET A 19 -10.55 4.30 -5.48
N GLU A 20 -11.68 4.02 -4.82
CA GLU A 20 -11.71 3.06 -3.72
C GLU A 20 -11.25 1.67 -4.16
N ARG A 21 -11.65 1.23 -5.36
CA ARG A 21 -11.22 -0.06 -5.90
C ARG A 21 -9.70 -0.11 -6.10
N VAL A 22 -9.13 0.90 -6.79
CA VAL A 22 -7.69 0.96 -7.04
C VAL A 22 -6.91 0.96 -5.73
N PHE A 23 -7.31 1.78 -4.75
CA PHE A 23 -6.63 1.82 -3.46
C PHE A 23 -6.73 0.51 -2.67
N LYS A 24 -7.83 -0.26 -2.81
CA LYS A 24 -7.94 -1.58 -2.18
C LYS A 24 -7.07 -2.63 -2.87
N GLU A 25 -6.97 -2.58 -4.19
CA GLU A 25 -6.09 -3.46 -4.97
C GLU A 25 -4.63 -3.20 -4.58
N GLU A 26 -4.18 -1.93 -4.62
CA GLU A 26 -2.83 -1.55 -4.19
C GLU A 26 -2.55 -1.90 -2.72
N LEU A 27 -3.51 -1.66 -1.83
CA LEU A 27 -3.36 -2.02 -0.42
C LEU A 27 -3.15 -3.54 -0.24
N THR A 28 -3.89 -4.35 -0.98
CA THR A 28 -3.79 -5.81 -0.91
C THR A 28 -2.42 -6.28 -1.40
N GLU A 29 -1.96 -5.76 -2.54
CA GLU A 29 -0.65 -6.10 -3.11
C GLU A 29 0.48 -5.73 -2.13
N MET A 30 0.46 -4.52 -1.55
CA MET A 30 1.45 -4.10 -0.56
C MET A 30 1.42 -4.96 0.71
N GLU A 31 0.24 -5.33 1.21
CA GLU A 31 0.10 -6.20 2.38
C GLU A 31 0.66 -7.61 2.12
N GLU A 32 0.50 -8.13 0.91
CA GLU A 32 1.07 -9.42 0.50
C GLU A 32 2.60 -9.37 0.38
N GLU A 33 3.15 -8.34 -0.26
CA GLU A 33 4.60 -8.14 -0.37
C GLU A 33 5.27 -7.94 0.99
N LEU A 34 4.67 -7.11 1.85
CA LEU A 34 5.16 -6.90 3.22
C LEU A 34 5.14 -8.19 4.04
N LYS A 35 4.11 -9.03 3.86
CA LYS A 35 4.02 -10.33 4.53
C LYS A 35 5.12 -11.29 4.08
N ILE A 36 5.48 -11.28 2.80
CA ILE A 36 6.60 -12.08 2.26
C ILE A 36 7.92 -11.64 2.90
N LEU A 37 8.15 -10.33 2.98
CA LEU A 37 9.33 -9.74 3.62
C LEU A 37 9.40 -10.12 5.10
N TYR A 38 8.30 -10.00 5.85
CA TYR A 38 8.23 -10.44 7.24
C TYR A 38 8.54 -11.92 7.44
N ALA A 39 8.00 -12.77 6.57
CA ALA A 39 8.27 -14.21 6.62
C ALA A 39 9.73 -14.55 6.36
N LYS A 40 10.39 -13.82 5.44
CA LYS A 40 11.83 -14.00 5.11
C LYS A 40 12.73 -13.84 6.34
N TYR A 41 12.38 -12.95 7.26
CA TYR A 41 13.20 -12.62 8.44
C TYR A 41 12.60 -13.10 9.77
N ASP A 42 11.49 -13.83 9.74
CA ASP A 42 10.75 -14.28 10.93
C ASP A 42 10.47 -13.12 11.90
N VAL A 43 9.81 -12.07 11.38
CA VAL A 43 9.41 -10.86 12.12
C VAL A 43 7.98 -10.46 11.76
N ASN A 44 7.48 -9.38 12.34
CA ASN A 44 6.19 -8.78 12.02
C ASN A 44 6.21 -7.25 11.86
N ASN A 45 7.40 -6.64 11.88
CA ASN A 45 7.63 -5.22 11.61
C ASN A 45 9.10 -4.98 11.25
N SER A 46 9.36 -3.91 10.51
CA SER A 46 10.68 -3.46 10.05
C SER A 46 11.66 -3.24 11.21
N LYS A 47 11.20 -2.67 12.34
CA LYS A 47 12.06 -2.35 13.49
C LYS A 47 12.75 -3.58 14.07
N LEU A 48 12.07 -4.73 14.10
CA LEU A 48 12.68 -5.98 14.55
C LEU A 48 13.81 -6.46 13.61
N VAL A 49 13.73 -6.17 12.31
CA VAL A 49 14.80 -6.46 11.37
C VAL A 49 15.97 -5.52 11.62
N LEU A 50 15.70 -4.22 11.76
CA LEU A 50 16.70 -3.22 12.09
C LEU A 50 17.46 -3.54 13.39
N ASP A 51 16.75 -3.99 14.43
CA ASP A 51 17.35 -4.42 15.70
C ASP A 51 18.30 -5.61 15.49
N LYS A 52 17.89 -6.60 14.68
CA LYS A 52 18.74 -7.77 14.34
C LYS A 52 19.95 -7.39 13.49
N VAL A 53 19.81 -6.45 12.56
CA VAL A 53 20.94 -5.90 11.76
C VAL A 53 21.91 -5.16 12.68
N SER A 54 21.39 -4.30 13.56
CA SER A 54 22.20 -3.53 14.51
C SER A 54 22.94 -4.42 15.50
N ALA A 55 22.34 -5.55 15.88
CA ALA A 55 22.97 -6.60 16.70
C ALA A 55 23.96 -7.49 15.95
N GLY A 56 24.11 -7.31 14.62
CA GLY A 56 24.99 -8.13 13.78
C GLY A 56 24.48 -9.56 13.55
N ILE A 57 23.19 -9.84 13.83
CA ILE A 57 22.57 -11.15 13.61
C ILE A 57 22.28 -11.34 12.12
N TYR A 58 21.81 -10.28 11.46
CA TYR A 58 21.62 -10.26 10.02
C TYR A 58 22.64 -9.32 9.37
N ILE A 59 23.25 -9.78 8.28
CA ILE A 59 24.36 -9.09 7.61
C ILE A 59 24.17 -9.25 6.10
N GLY A 60 24.34 -8.16 5.35
CA GLY A 60 24.29 -8.15 3.89
C GLY A 60 23.72 -6.84 3.36
N GLU A 61 23.95 -6.51 2.09
CA GLU A 61 23.34 -5.32 1.48
C GLU A 61 21.87 -5.54 1.15
N GLU A 62 21.49 -6.78 0.82
CA GLU A 62 20.11 -7.16 0.50
C GLU A 62 19.15 -6.86 1.66
N ILE A 63 19.57 -7.04 2.92
CA ILE A 63 18.69 -6.76 4.06
C ILE A 63 18.41 -5.28 4.25
N LEU A 64 19.33 -4.39 3.85
CA LEU A 64 19.10 -2.96 3.93
C LEU A 64 18.04 -2.53 2.93
N LYS A 65 18.09 -3.10 1.72
CA LYS A 65 17.05 -2.87 0.71
C LYS A 65 15.69 -3.42 1.18
N ASP A 66 15.67 -4.66 1.68
CA ASP A 66 14.44 -5.25 2.19
C ASP A 66 13.86 -4.46 3.38
N LEU A 67 14.72 -3.87 4.22
CA LEU A 67 14.30 -2.99 5.30
C LEU A 67 13.68 -1.69 4.77
N GLU A 68 14.30 -1.05 3.78
CA GLU A 68 13.75 0.13 3.10
C GLU A 68 12.38 -0.18 2.47
N ASP A 69 12.25 -1.34 1.82
CA ASP A 69 10.99 -1.80 1.23
C ASP A 69 9.92 -2.05 2.31
N MET A 70 10.27 -2.67 3.44
CA MET A 70 9.34 -2.86 4.57
C MET A 70 8.85 -1.53 5.14
N GLU A 71 9.75 -0.58 5.41
CA GLU A 71 9.39 0.74 5.94
C GLU A 71 8.46 1.49 4.98
N TYR A 72 8.76 1.42 3.67
CA TYR A 72 7.91 1.97 2.63
C TYR A 72 6.51 1.35 2.66
N PHE A 73 6.39 0.02 2.71
CA PHE A 73 5.08 -0.63 2.73
C PHE A 73 4.31 -0.31 4.01
N GLU A 74 4.93 -0.38 5.18
CA GLU A 74 4.30 -0.05 6.46
C GLU A 74 3.68 1.36 6.42
N GLU A 75 4.44 2.36 5.97
CA GLU A 75 3.97 3.74 5.89
C GLU A 75 2.84 3.93 4.87
N ASN A 76 2.97 3.34 3.67
CA ASN A 76 1.99 3.51 2.60
C ASN A 76 0.69 2.74 2.88
N ILE A 77 0.76 1.57 3.52
CA ILE A 77 -0.42 0.84 4.01
C ILE A 77 -1.21 1.70 4.99
N GLU A 78 -0.54 2.37 5.95
CA GLU A 78 -1.21 3.27 6.88
C GLU A 78 -1.88 4.46 6.17
N LYS A 79 -1.19 5.07 5.20
CA LYS A 79 -1.72 6.16 4.38
C LYS A 79 -2.94 5.73 3.55
N LEU A 80 -2.86 4.61 2.84
CA LEU A 80 -3.96 4.07 2.03
C LEU A 80 -5.17 3.73 2.90
N ARG A 81 -4.96 3.13 4.07
CA ARG A 81 -6.04 2.88 5.03
C ARG A 81 -6.67 4.19 5.53
N ALA A 82 -5.89 5.25 5.73
CA ALA A 82 -6.44 6.57 6.08
C ALA A 82 -7.29 7.15 4.95
N TYR A 83 -6.79 7.12 3.71
CA TYR A 83 -7.56 7.59 2.55
C TYR A 83 -8.85 6.82 2.34
N LEU A 84 -8.84 5.49 2.50
CA LEU A 84 -10.05 4.67 2.40
C LEU A 84 -11.08 5.03 3.47
N ARG A 85 -10.65 5.36 4.70
CA ARG A 85 -11.54 5.86 5.75
C ARG A 85 -12.16 7.21 5.38
N ASP A 86 -11.35 8.14 4.87
CA ASP A 86 -11.84 9.46 4.45
C ASP A 86 -12.83 9.36 3.28
N LEU A 87 -12.56 8.47 2.31
CA LEU A 87 -13.48 8.18 1.21
C LEU A 87 -14.79 7.60 1.71
N ALA A 88 -14.75 6.68 2.69
CA ALA A 88 -15.96 6.12 3.29
C ALA A 88 -16.79 7.19 4.01
N MET A 89 -16.15 8.15 4.69
CA MET A 89 -16.86 9.27 5.33
C MET A 89 -17.52 10.21 4.32
N LYS A 90 -16.93 10.43 3.14
CA LYS A 90 -17.51 11.27 2.07
C LYS A 90 -18.71 10.62 1.36
N LYS A 91 -18.93 9.31 1.56
CA LYS A 91 -20.07 8.58 1.01
C LYS A 91 -21.32 8.63 1.92
N ILE A 92 -21.16 9.02 3.18
CA ILE A 92 -22.23 9.18 4.18
C ILE A 92 -22.85 10.56 4.01
#